data_AF-A0A914MF70-F1
#
_entry.id   AF-A0A914MF70-F1
#
_cell.length_a   1.000
_cell.length_b   1.000
_cell.length_c   1.000
_cell.angle_alpha   90.00
_cell.angle_beta   90.00
_cell.angle_gamma   90.00
#
_symmetry.space_group_name_H-M   'P 1'
#
loop_
_entity.id
_entity.type
_entity.pdbx_description
1 polymer ?
#
loop_
_entity_poly.entity_id
_entity_poly.type
_entity_poly.pdbx_seq_one_letter_code
_entity_poly.pdbx_strand_id
1 'polypeptide(L)'
;MLKLTFEKMFEGGIHDHVGKGFHRYSVDSNWHVPHFEKMLYDQGQLLRSFSNFCKTCPSDKELATDAIIDIAKYLNTNLSHPLGGFYSAEDADSLPEEGSKKKREGAFCVWTKTEVERVLVNLSDMVVYSTLKHFFKSQF
;
A
#
# COMPACT_ATOMS: atom_id res chain seq x y z
N MET A 1 5.00 15.03 16.50
CA MET A 1 3.75 14.25 16.38
C MET A 1 3.36 14.08 14.91
N LEU A 2 3.06 15.15 14.17
CA LEU A 2 2.64 15.07 12.75
C LEU A 2 3.61 14.31 11.82
N LYS A 3 4.89 14.71 11.81
CA LYS A 3 5.94 14.03 11.01
C LYS A 3 5.96 12.53 11.29
N LEU A 4 6.09 12.16 12.56
CA LEU A 4 6.12 10.76 12.99
C LEU A 4 4.86 10.00 12.54
N THR A 5 3.67 10.61 12.63
CA THR A 5 2.44 10.00 12.13
C THR A 5 2.53 9.72 10.63
N PHE A 6 2.96 10.68 9.82
CA PHE A 6 3.11 10.49 8.37
C PHE A 6 4.19 9.48 7.99
N GLU A 7 5.33 9.48 8.69
CA GLU A 7 6.36 8.44 8.53
C GLU A 7 5.77 7.06 8.81
N LYS A 8 5.05 6.88 9.93
CA LYS A 8 4.44 5.59 10.27
C LYS A 8 3.30 5.17 9.35
N MET A 9 2.54 6.12 8.81
CA MET A 9 1.55 5.81 7.79
C MET A 9 2.21 5.37 6.48
N PHE A 10 3.24 6.08 6.02
CA PHE A 10 3.91 5.82 4.75
C PHE A 10 4.80 4.58 4.77
N GLU A 11 5.50 4.31 5.88
CA GLU A 11 6.35 3.13 6.06
C GLU A 11 5.56 1.88 6.50
N GLY A 12 4.33 2.07 7.00
CA GLY A 12 3.51 1.01 7.59
C GLY A 12 2.71 0.20 6.57
N GLY A 13 1.92 -0.75 7.08
CA GLY A 13 1.12 -1.67 6.26
C GLY A 13 -0.14 -1.07 5.64
N ILE A 14 -0.55 0.13 6.08
CA ILE A 14 -1.67 0.84 5.47
C ILE A 14 -1.28 1.53 4.15
N HIS A 15 0.00 1.74 3.89
CA HIS A 15 0.49 2.18 2.59
C HIS A 15 0.76 0.95 1.72
N ASP A 16 0.12 0.88 0.55
CA ASP A 16 0.42 -0.18 -0.39
C ASP A 16 1.69 0.15 -1.16
N HIS A 17 2.82 -0.41 -0.71
CA HIS A 17 4.13 -0.16 -1.31
C HIS A 17 4.23 -0.64 -2.77
N VAL A 18 3.40 -1.62 -3.15
CA VAL A 18 3.41 -2.26 -4.48
C VAL A 18 2.37 -1.62 -5.40
N GLY A 19 1.09 -1.70 -5.02
CA GLY A 19 -0.06 -1.19 -5.79
C GLY A 19 -0.34 0.31 -5.60
N LYS A 20 0.39 0.97 -4.70
CA LYS A 20 0.33 2.41 -4.38
C LYS A 20 -0.97 2.85 -3.70
N GLY A 21 -0.90 4.04 -3.12
CA GLY A 21 -2.00 4.61 -2.34
C GLY A 21 -2.18 3.95 -0.98
N PHE A 22 -3.14 4.42 -0.20
CA PHE A 22 -3.41 3.96 1.15
C PHE A 22 -4.68 3.12 1.24
N HIS A 23 -4.62 2.08 2.07
CA HIS A 23 -5.75 1.30 2.56
C HIS A 23 -6.52 2.06 3.64
N ARG A 24 -7.77 1.69 3.83
CA ARG A 24 -8.71 2.42 4.69
C ARG A 24 -8.33 2.43 6.16
N TYR A 25 -7.92 1.28 6.72
CA TYR A 25 -7.49 1.15 8.11
C TYR A 25 -6.67 -0.14 8.30
N SER A 26 -6.03 -0.27 9.47
CA SER A 26 -5.39 -1.51 9.92
C SER A 26 -6.35 -2.34 10.78
N VAL A 27 -6.32 -3.66 10.61
CA VAL A 27 -7.06 -4.61 11.46
C VAL A 27 -6.29 -5.02 12.72
N ASP A 28 -5.02 -4.61 12.84
CA ASP A 28 -4.20 -4.81 14.04
C ASP A 28 -3.68 -3.50 14.64
N SER A 29 -3.26 -3.57 15.92
CA SER A 29 -2.81 -2.42 16.70
C SER A 29 -1.42 -1.90 16.32
N ASN A 30 -0.63 -2.68 15.58
CA ASN A 30 0.72 -2.31 15.15
C ASN A 30 0.72 -1.70 13.73
N TRP A 31 -0.44 -1.64 13.08
CA TRP A 31 -0.61 -1.11 11.72
C TRP A 31 0.12 -1.92 10.65
N HIS A 32 0.20 -3.24 10.84
CA HIS A 32 0.88 -4.14 9.89
C HIS A 32 -0.05 -4.69 8.82
N VAL A 33 -1.27 -5.12 9.20
CA VAL A 33 -2.22 -5.76 8.29
C VAL A 33 -3.35 -4.78 7.98
N PRO A 34 -3.47 -4.31 6.73
CA PRO A 34 -4.57 -3.45 6.33
C PRO A 34 -5.87 -4.23 6.16
N HIS A 35 -7.00 -3.54 6.31
CA HIS A 35 -8.21 -3.87 5.57
C HIS A 35 -8.00 -3.40 4.13
N PHE A 36 -8.00 -4.34 3.17
CA PHE A 36 -7.45 -4.07 1.83
C PHE A 36 -8.28 -3.11 0.96
N GLU A 37 -9.46 -2.68 1.41
CA GLU A 37 -10.29 -1.67 0.75
C GLU A 37 -9.52 -0.34 0.63
N LYS A 38 -9.68 0.33 -0.52
CA LYS A 38 -9.13 1.67 -0.75
C LYS A 38 -10.24 2.60 -1.23
N MET A 39 -10.45 3.70 -0.51
CA MET A 39 -11.54 4.63 -0.79
C MET A 39 -11.01 5.92 -1.40
N LEU A 40 -11.71 6.45 -2.41
CA LEU A 40 -11.36 7.71 -3.08
C LEU A 40 -11.20 8.86 -2.08
N TYR A 41 -12.11 8.94 -1.10
CA TYR A 41 -12.10 10.06 -0.15
C TYR A 41 -10.90 9.99 0.80
N ASP A 42 -10.41 8.79 1.14
CA ASP A 42 -9.21 8.63 1.98
C ASP A 42 -7.98 9.10 1.20
N GLN A 43 -7.85 8.66 -0.05
CA GLN A 43 -6.79 9.13 -0.94
C GLN A 43 -6.82 10.65 -1.13
N GLY A 44 -8.00 11.23 -1.38
CA GLY A 44 -8.15 12.67 -1.57
C GLY A 44 -7.80 13.48 -0.31
N GLN A 45 -8.21 13.00 0.87
CA GLN A 45 -7.90 13.64 2.15
C GLN A 45 -6.42 13.54 2.49
N LEU A 46 -5.79 12.38 2.28
CA LEU A 46 -4.36 12.19 2.48
C LEU A 46 -3.54 13.01 1.50
N LEU A 47 -3.93 13.06 0.22
CA LEU A 47 -3.26 13.88 -0.79
C LEU A 47 -3.20 15.34 -0.35
N ARG A 48 -4.32 15.89 0.13
CA ARG A 48 -4.37 17.25 0.68
C ARG A 48 -3.49 17.41 1.92
N SER A 49 -3.52 16.43 2.83
CA SER A 49 -2.78 16.47 4.09
C SER A 49 -1.27 16.45 3.87
N PHE A 50 -0.78 15.51 3.05
CA PHE A 50 0.63 15.45 2.63
C PHE A 50 1.04 16.69 1.81
N SER A 51 0.16 17.21 0.94
CA SER A 51 0.45 18.45 0.20
C SER A 51 0.63 19.65 1.10
N ASN A 52 -0.19 19.77 2.15
CA ASN A 52 -0.04 20.83 3.14
C ASN A 52 1.24 20.63 3.95
N PHE A 53 1.53 19.40 4.37
CA PHE A 53 2.76 19.07 5.09
C PHE A 53 4.02 19.40 4.29
N CYS A 54 4.04 19.05 3.00
CA CYS A 54 5.11 19.40 2.06
C CYS A 54 5.40 20.91 2.03
N LYS A 55 4.33 21.74 2.09
CA LYS A 55 4.45 23.21 2.09
C LYS A 55 4.92 23.76 3.44
N THR A 56 4.44 23.19 4.55
CA THR A 56 4.70 23.72 5.90
C THR A 56 5.97 23.17 6.54
N CYS A 57 6.48 22.02 6.07
CA CYS A 57 7.65 21.33 6.61
C CYS A 57 8.66 21.00 5.50
N PRO A 58 9.40 21.99 4.97
CA PRO A 58 10.28 21.79 3.80
C PRO A 58 11.43 20.79 4.04
N SER A 59 11.86 20.62 5.28
CA SER A 59 12.87 19.62 5.68
C SER A 59 12.43 18.18 5.43
N ASP A 60 11.12 17.93 5.38
CA ASP A 60 10.50 16.60 5.26
C ASP A 60 9.76 16.45 3.92
N LYS A 61 10.15 17.28 2.95
CA LYS A 61 9.50 17.35 1.64
C LYS A 61 9.55 16.04 0.86
N GLU A 62 10.62 15.26 1.01
CA GLU A 62 10.82 14.01 0.28
C GLU A 62 9.73 12.99 0.61
N LEU A 63 9.57 12.64 1.90
CA LEU A 63 8.48 11.81 2.41
C LEU A 63 7.11 12.25 1.89
N ALA A 64 6.82 13.55 1.98
CA ALA A 64 5.55 14.10 1.55
C ALA A 64 5.35 13.98 0.03
N THR A 65 6.41 14.22 -0.74
CA THR A 65 6.40 14.17 -2.20
C THR A 65 6.18 12.74 -2.68
N ASP A 66 6.83 11.76 -2.06
CA ASP A 66 6.67 10.35 -2.41
C ASP A 66 5.25 9.87 -2.13
N ALA A 67 4.69 10.20 -0.96
CA ALA A 67 3.30 9.88 -0.64
C ALA A 67 2.30 10.53 -1.63
N ILE A 68 2.53 11.79 -2.01
CA ILE A 68 1.69 12.50 -3.00
C ILE A 68 1.77 11.80 -4.36
N ILE A 69 2.97 11.41 -4.80
CA ILE A 69 3.18 10.72 -6.07
C ILE A 69 2.51 9.36 -6.06
N ASP A 70 2.64 8.59 -4.99
CA ASP A 70 2.03 7.25 -4.89
C ASP A 70 0.50 7.33 -4.83
N ILE A 71 -0.08 8.30 -4.12
CA ILE A 71 -1.52 8.55 -4.16
C ILE A 71 -1.96 8.93 -5.59
N ALA A 72 -1.25 9.85 -6.25
CA ALA A 72 -1.60 10.29 -7.60
C ALA A 72 -1.51 9.16 -8.63
N LYS A 73 -0.50 8.29 -8.51
CA LYS A 73 -0.37 7.08 -9.34
C LYS A 73 -1.60 6.19 -9.15
N TYR A 74 -1.90 5.81 -7.90
CA TYR A 74 -3.05 4.96 -7.59
C TYR A 74 -4.37 5.52 -8.12
N LEU A 75 -4.64 6.81 -7.88
CA LEU A 75 -5.86 7.45 -8.38
C LEU A 75 -5.96 7.38 -9.91
N ASN A 76 -4.85 7.61 -10.62
CA ASN A 76 -4.84 7.60 -12.08
C ASN A 76 -4.90 6.20 -12.69
N THR A 77 -4.31 5.19 -12.04
CA THR A 77 -4.25 3.82 -12.59
C THR A 77 -5.45 2.97 -12.19
N ASN A 78 -5.94 3.10 -10.96
CA ASN A 78 -6.92 2.19 -10.38
C ASN A 78 -8.30 2.80 -10.26
N LEU A 79 -8.38 4.08 -9.86
CA LEU A 79 -9.67 4.73 -9.62
C LEU A 79 -10.15 5.63 -10.76
N SER A 80 -9.35 5.90 -11.79
CA SER A 80 -9.79 6.76 -12.89
C SER A 80 -10.78 6.03 -13.79
N HIS A 81 -11.82 6.75 -14.22
CA HIS A 81 -12.78 6.22 -15.18
C HIS A 81 -12.42 6.73 -16.60
N PRO A 82 -12.46 5.89 -17.65
CA PRO A 82 -12.07 6.29 -19.01
C PRO A 82 -12.85 7.48 -19.60
N LEU A 83 -14.09 7.69 -19.13
CA LEU A 83 -14.92 8.85 -19.51
C LEU A 83 -14.71 10.09 -18.62
N GLY A 84 -13.72 10.06 -17.73
CA GLY A 84 -13.46 11.10 -16.73
C GLY A 84 -14.12 10.79 -15.38
N GLY A 85 -13.66 11.50 -14.34
CA GLY A 85 -14.04 11.23 -12.96
C GLY A 85 -13.29 10.06 -12.33
N PHE A 86 -13.66 9.72 -11.10
CA PHE A 86 -13.07 8.63 -10.33
C PHE A 86 -14.14 7.71 -9.75
N TYR A 87 -13.87 6.41 -9.70
CA TYR A 87 -14.62 5.45 -8.89
C TYR A 87 -14.50 5.82 -7.41
N SER A 88 -15.54 5.49 -6.62
CA SER A 88 -15.57 5.83 -5.19
C SER A 88 -14.64 4.96 -4.34
N ALA A 89 -14.34 3.74 -4.79
CA ALA A 89 -13.63 2.74 -4.00
C ALA A 89 -13.09 1.59 -4.86
N GLU A 90 -12.12 0.86 -4.29
CA GLU A 90 -11.67 -0.47 -4.69
C GLU A 90 -12.01 -1.46 -3.55
N ASP A 91 -12.74 -2.53 -3.91
CA ASP A 91 -13.22 -3.56 -2.97
C ASP A 91 -12.04 -4.36 -2.36
N ALA A 92 -12.13 -4.66 -1.06
CA ALA A 92 -11.14 -5.49 -0.37
C ALA A 92 -11.20 -6.96 -0.82
N ASP A 93 -12.39 -7.45 -1.16
CA ASP A 93 -12.61 -8.86 -1.47
C ASP A 93 -12.27 -9.17 -2.93
N SER A 94 -11.27 -10.03 -3.12
CA SER A 94 -10.84 -10.47 -4.44
C SER A 94 -10.74 -12.00 -4.56
N LEU A 95 -10.71 -12.49 -5.80
CA LEU A 95 -10.54 -13.92 -6.06
C LEU A 95 -9.04 -14.25 -5.98
N PRO A 96 -8.63 -15.26 -5.20
CA PRO A 96 -7.21 -15.62 -5.06
C PRO A 96 -6.60 -16.13 -6.36
N GLU A 97 -7.40 -16.80 -7.19
CA GLU A 97 -6.97 -17.40 -8.45
C GLU A 97 -8.10 -17.32 -9.49
N GLU A 98 -7.75 -17.33 -10.77
CA GLU A 98 -8.71 -17.42 -11.86
C GLU A 98 -9.58 -18.69 -11.72
N GLY A 99 -10.90 -18.54 -11.83
CA GLY A 99 -11.86 -19.64 -11.64
C GLY A 99 -12.27 -19.91 -10.19
N SER A 100 -11.68 -19.23 -9.21
CA SER A 100 -12.15 -19.28 -7.82
C SER A 100 -13.60 -18.78 -7.70
N LYS A 101 -14.41 -19.46 -6.89
CA LYS A 101 -15.83 -19.08 -6.65
C LYS A 101 -16.05 -18.28 -5.37
N LYS A 102 -15.05 -18.25 -4.50
CA LYS A 102 -15.11 -17.56 -3.20
C LYS A 102 -14.05 -16.48 -3.19
N LYS A 103 -14.50 -15.24 -2.99
CA LYS A 103 -13.61 -14.12 -2.71
C LYS A 103 -13.01 -14.24 -1.31
N ARG A 104 -11.87 -13.59 -1.11
CA ARG A 104 -11.21 -13.40 0.18
C ARG A 104 -10.67 -11.98 0.23
N GLU A 105 -10.66 -11.44 1.44
CA GLU A 105 -10.07 -10.13 1.71
C GLU A 105 -8.59 -10.11 1.32
N GLY A 106 -8.19 -9.15 0.48
CA GLY A 106 -6.82 -8.90 0.10
C GLY A 106 -6.18 -9.97 -0.79
N ALA A 107 -6.95 -10.86 -1.42
CA ALA A 107 -6.38 -12.03 -2.10
C ALA A 107 -5.38 -11.70 -3.24
N PHE A 108 -5.48 -10.51 -3.85
CA PHE A 108 -4.52 -10.04 -4.87
C PHE A 108 -3.28 -9.36 -4.27
N CYS A 109 -3.34 -8.98 -3.00
CA CYS A 109 -2.35 -8.19 -2.29
C CYS A 109 -1.52 -9.02 -1.32
N VAL A 110 -1.82 -10.32 -1.19
CA VAL A 110 -1.11 -11.25 -0.30
C VAL A 110 -0.39 -12.31 -1.11
N TRP A 111 0.80 -12.67 -0.64
CA TRP A 111 1.62 -13.70 -1.26
C TRP A 111 2.12 -14.66 -0.19
N THR A 112 2.12 -15.93 -0.53
CA THR A 112 2.81 -16.95 0.25
C THR A 112 4.32 -16.78 0.08
N LYS A 113 5.06 -17.23 1.09
CA LYS A 113 6.52 -17.31 1.03
C LYS A 113 7.02 -17.98 -0.24
N THR A 114 6.39 -19.09 -0.64
CA THR A 114 6.78 -19.86 -1.81
C THR A 114 6.54 -19.12 -3.13
N GLU A 115 5.47 -18.33 -3.24
CA GLU A 115 5.25 -17.48 -4.42
C GLU A 115 6.34 -16.42 -4.54
N VAL A 116 6.68 -15.77 -3.43
CA VAL A 116 7.77 -14.78 -3.39
C VAL A 116 9.10 -15.42 -3.75
N GLU A 117 9.46 -16.53 -3.11
CA GLU A 117 10.71 -17.27 -3.40
C GLU A 117 10.81 -17.70 -4.86
N ARG A 118 9.69 -18.12 -5.48
CA ARG A 118 9.65 -18.54 -6.89
C ARG A 118 9.91 -17.40 -7.87
N VAL A 119 9.44 -16.19 -7.59
CA VAL A 119 9.67 -15.02 -8.46
C VAL A 119 11.10 -14.49 -8.30
N LEU A 120 11.70 -14.66 -7.12
CA LEU A 120 13.01 -14.11 -6.77
C LEU A 120 14.18 -15.08 -6.97
N VAL A 121 13.97 -16.25 -7.58
CA VAL A 121 14.97 -17.33 -7.77
C VAL A 121 16.29 -16.84 -8.39
N ASN A 122 16.26 -15.77 -9.20
CA ASN A 122 17.42 -15.24 -9.93
C ASN A 122 18.03 -13.97 -9.31
N LEU A 123 17.55 -13.49 -8.17
CA LEU A 123 18.18 -12.34 -7.53
C LEU A 123 19.44 -12.78 -6.82
N SER A 124 20.59 -12.43 -7.40
CA SER A 124 21.91 -12.47 -6.77
C SER A 124 22.05 -11.50 -5.59
N ASP A 125 20.97 -10.79 -5.25
CA ASP A 125 20.98 -9.70 -4.29
C ASP A 125 20.77 -10.24 -2.87
N MET A 126 21.89 -10.47 -2.17
CA MET A 126 21.91 -10.99 -0.79
C MET A 126 21.05 -10.15 0.17
N VAL A 127 20.87 -8.86 -0.10
CA VAL A 127 20.06 -7.96 0.73
C VAL A 127 18.58 -8.35 0.68
N VAL A 128 17.99 -8.53 -0.50
CA VAL A 128 16.58 -8.93 -0.65
C VAL A 128 16.32 -10.29 0.00
N TYR A 129 17.21 -11.25 -0.23
CA TYR A 129 17.08 -12.59 0.33
C TYR A 129 17.18 -12.58 1.87
N SER A 130 18.13 -11.83 2.44
CA SER A 130 18.29 -11.73 3.90
C SER A 130 17.10 -11.03 4.57
N THR A 131 16.55 -9.97 3.96
CA THR A 131 15.35 -9.28 4.43
C THR A 131 14.13 -10.20 4.44
N LEU A 132 13.87 -10.91 3.33
CA LEU A 132 12.74 -11.84 3.24
C LEU A 132 12.89 -13.00 4.21
N LYS A 133 14.10 -13.53 4.38
CA LYS A 133 14.38 -14.59 5.36
C LYS A 133 14.12 -14.12 6.80
N HIS A 134 14.41 -12.86 7.13
CA HIS A 134 14.08 -12.28 8.44
C HIS A 134 12.56 -12.14 8.59
N PHE A 135 11.90 -11.54 7.59
CA PHE A 135 10.45 -11.29 7.60
C PHE A 135 9.63 -12.57 7.74
N PHE A 136 9.96 -13.63 7.00
CA PHE A 136 9.25 -14.91 7.10
C PHE A 136 9.65 -15.77 8.31
N LYS A 137 10.75 -15.45 9.01
CA LYS A 137 11.13 -16.14 10.26
C LYS A 137 10.51 -15.51 11.50
N SER A 138 10.18 -14.22 11.47
CA SER A 138 9.64 -13.50 12.63
C SER A 138 8.12 -13.65 12.81
N GLN A 139 7.43 -14.28 11.85
CA GLN A 139 5.97 -14.46 11.88
C GLN A 139 5.50 -15.85 12.38
N PHE A 140 6.41 -16.70 12.90
CA PHE A 140 6.08 -17.99 13.52
C PHE A 140 6.92 -18.25 14.78
#